data_AF-A0A7J3D6N2-F1
#
_entry.id   AF-A0A7J3D6N2-F1
#
_cell.length_a   1.000
_cell.length_b   1.000
_cell.length_c   1.000
_cell.angle_alpha   90.00
_cell.angle_beta   90.00
_cell.angle_gamma   90.00
#
_symmetry.space_group_name_H-M   'P 1'
#
loop_
_entity.id
_entity.type
_entity.pdbx_description
1 polymer ?
#
loop_
_entity_poly.entity_id
_entity_poly.type
_entity_poly.pdbx_seq_one_letter_code
_entity_poly.pdbx_strand_id
1 'polypeptide(L)'
;MKRADGKPLVESWNEVASSLLRWGDMLIRFGVFLALVYGTYYAISAGVQVINGEAVSIGSKPLSYLINAVITFICITILSRIVERKIANKSFRVGGLAALIVGAILLVVATVSGFIIIFGGFFVILAVEIRRPSASFEVAL
;
A
#
# COMPACT_ATOMS: atom_id res chain seq x y z
N MET A 1 -16.16 -29.07 -12.49
CA MET A 1 -14.99 -29.23 -13.39
C MET A 1 -13.73 -29.45 -12.56
N LYS A 2 -12.98 -30.53 -12.81
CA LYS A 2 -11.66 -30.81 -12.22
C LYS A 2 -10.59 -30.55 -13.29
N ARG A 3 -9.40 -30.07 -12.91
CA ARG A 3 -8.25 -29.97 -13.84
C ARG A 3 -7.62 -31.35 -14.07
N ALA A 4 -6.77 -31.44 -15.10
CA ALA A 4 -5.97 -32.62 -15.45
C ALA A 4 -5.13 -33.17 -14.28
N ASP A 5 -4.89 -32.35 -13.26
CA ASP A 5 -4.07 -32.66 -12.08
C ASP A 5 -4.89 -33.18 -10.89
N GLY A 6 -6.19 -33.47 -11.08
CA GLY A 6 -7.07 -34.10 -10.09
C GLY A 6 -7.62 -33.18 -8.99
N LYS A 7 -7.07 -31.98 -8.79
CA LYS A 7 -7.56 -31.01 -7.81
C LYS A 7 -8.89 -30.35 -8.24
N PRO A 8 -9.87 -30.18 -7.35
CA PRO A 8 -11.05 -29.37 -7.61
C PRO A 8 -10.64 -27.92 -7.88
N LEU A 9 -11.20 -27.28 -8.92
CA LEU A 9 -10.86 -25.90 -9.32
C LEU A 9 -10.89 -24.91 -8.13
N VAL A 10 -11.84 -25.12 -7.20
CA VAL A 10 -12.04 -24.31 -5.98
C VAL A 10 -10.82 -24.31 -5.06
N GLU A 11 -10.08 -25.41 -4.93
CA GLU A 11 -8.85 -25.45 -4.14
C GLU A 11 -7.73 -24.63 -4.78
N SER A 12 -7.60 -24.68 -6.12
CA SER A 12 -6.59 -23.90 -6.83
C SER A 12 -6.81 -22.39 -6.72
N TRP A 13 -8.06 -21.92 -6.76
CA TRP A 13 -8.39 -20.50 -6.60
C TRP A 13 -8.15 -19.99 -5.18
N ASN A 14 -8.35 -20.85 -4.18
CA ASN A 14 -8.01 -20.54 -2.79
C ASN A 14 -6.48 -20.44 -2.57
N GLU A 15 -5.70 -21.31 -3.21
CA GLU A 15 -4.23 -21.24 -3.21
C GLU A 15 -3.75 -19.92 -3.86
N VAL A 16 -4.33 -19.52 -5.00
CA VAL A 16 -4.04 -18.25 -5.67
C VAL A 16 -4.39 -17.05 -4.79
N ALA A 17 -5.59 -17.04 -4.19
CA ALA A 17 -6.00 -15.95 -3.31
C ALA A 17 -5.14 -15.84 -2.05
N SER A 18 -4.72 -16.96 -1.45
CA SER A 18 -3.80 -16.93 -0.31
C SER A 18 -2.42 -16.40 -0.69
N SER A 19 -1.92 -16.75 -1.88
CA SER A 19 -0.67 -16.23 -2.42
C SER A 19 -0.76 -14.71 -2.66
N LEU A 20 -1.84 -14.24 -3.30
CA LEU A 20 -2.06 -12.81 -3.53
C LEU A 20 -2.16 -12.00 -2.24
N LEU A 21 -2.78 -12.52 -1.18
CA LEU A 21 -2.77 -11.86 0.13
C LEU A 21 -1.36 -11.71 0.69
N ARG A 22 -0.53 -12.76 0.59
CA ARG A 22 0.85 -12.74 1.08
C ARG A 22 1.71 -11.75 0.29
N TRP A 23 1.62 -11.79 -1.04
CA TRP A 23 2.32 -10.85 -1.92
C TRP A 23 1.85 -9.42 -1.67
N GLY A 24 0.54 -9.21 -1.50
CA GLY A 24 -0.04 -7.91 -1.19
C GLY A 24 0.48 -7.33 0.12
N ASP A 25 0.46 -8.11 1.21
CA ASP A 25 1.00 -7.69 2.51
C ASP A 25 2.50 -7.40 2.44
N MET A 26 3.28 -8.25 1.75
CA MET A 26 4.71 -8.05 1.56
C MET A 26 5.02 -6.75 0.79
N LEU A 27 4.30 -6.49 -0.29
CA LEU A 27 4.46 -5.27 -1.08
C LEU A 27 4.10 -4.03 -0.26
N ILE A 28 3.01 -4.06 0.50
CA ILE A 28 2.63 -2.93 1.37
C ILE A 28 3.75 -2.65 2.37
N ARG A 29 4.28 -3.67 3.05
CA ARG A 29 5.39 -3.50 4.01
C ARG A 29 6.66 -2.98 3.36
N PHE A 30 7.01 -3.50 2.19
CA PHE A 30 8.18 -3.04 1.44
C PHE A 30 8.02 -1.58 1.00
N GLY A 31 6.83 -1.22 0.55
CA GLY A 31 6.46 0.16 0.25
C GLY A 31 6.58 1.06 1.47
N VAL A 32 6.07 0.65 2.63
CA VAL A 32 6.22 1.42 3.89
C VAL A 32 7.70 1.67 4.22
N PHE A 33 8.57 0.67 4.05
CA PHE A 33 10.00 0.84 4.25
C PHE A 33 10.60 1.88 3.29
N LEU A 34 10.25 1.83 2.00
CA LEU A 34 10.68 2.84 1.03
C LEU A 34 10.15 4.24 1.35
N ALA A 35 8.88 4.37 1.73
CA ALA A 35 8.31 5.63 2.19
C ALA A 35 9.14 6.22 3.34
N LEU A 36 9.59 5.39 4.28
CA LEU A 36 10.43 5.84 5.39
C LEU A 36 11.76 6.40 4.90
N VAL A 37 12.42 5.73 3.95
CA VAL A 37 13.66 6.24 3.32
C VAL A 37 13.41 7.60 2.65
N TYR A 38 12.32 7.75 1.90
CA TYR A 38 11.94 9.04 1.27
C TYR A 38 11.67 10.13 2.33
N GLY A 39 10.91 9.80 3.37
CA GLY A 39 10.59 10.74 4.46
C GLY A 39 11.85 11.23 5.19
N THR A 40 12.78 10.32 5.48
CA THR A 40 14.07 10.67 6.09
C THR A 40 14.93 11.51 5.14
N TYR A 41 14.98 11.18 3.85
CA TYR A 41 15.70 11.98 2.86
C TYR A 41 15.18 13.42 2.80
N TYR A 42 13.86 13.61 2.77
CA TYR A 42 13.26 14.94 2.76
C TYR A 42 13.51 15.73 4.04
N ALA A 43 13.47 15.07 5.21
CA ALA A 43 13.78 15.69 6.48
C ALA A 43 15.24 16.16 6.55
N ILE A 44 16.19 15.32 6.13
CA ILE A 44 17.63 15.66 6.11
C ILE A 44 17.88 16.79 5.10
N SER A 45 17.32 16.69 3.89
CA SER A 45 17.51 17.69 2.84
C SER A 45 16.97 19.07 3.24
N ALA A 46 15.82 19.12 3.92
CA ALA A 46 15.31 20.36 4.50
C ALA A 46 16.28 20.93 5.55
N GLY A 47 16.79 20.09 6.46
CA GLY A 47 17.76 20.52 7.47
C GLY A 47 19.06 21.07 6.87
N VAL A 48 19.60 20.41 5.85
CA VAL A 48 20.81 20.85 5.15
C VAL A 48 20.59 22.20 4.46
N GLN A 49 19.45 22.40 3.78
CA GLN A 49 19.11 23.67 3.14
C GLN A 49 18.99 24.82 4.14
N VAL A 50 18.40 24.57 5.31
CA VAL A 50 18.31 25.56 6.39
C VAL A 50 19.70 25.90 6.95
N ILE A 51 20.57 24.90 7.18
CA ILE A 51 21.94 25.12 7.67
C ILE A 51 22.78 25.90 6.67
N ASN A 52 22.57 25.67 5.36
CA ASN A 52 23.25 26.38 4.29
C ASN A 52 22.74 27.83 4.08
N GLY A 53 21.83 28.30 4.93
CA GLY A 53 21.34 29.68 4.92
C GLY A 53 20.24 29.96 3.90
N GLU A 54 19.58 28.93 3.34
CA GLU A 54 18.42 29.15 2.51
C GLU A 54 17.27 29.76 3.33
N ALA A 55 16.66 30.82 2.79
CA ALA A 55 15.56 31.50 3.46
C ALA A 55 14.33 30.56 3.55
N VAL A 56 13.86 30.35 4.78
CA VAL A 56 12.61 29.64 5.04
C VAL A 56 11.44 30.59 4.84
N SER A 57 11.01 30.74 3.59
CA SER A 57 9.83 31.52 3.21
C SER A 57 8.70 30.62 2.71
N ILE A 58 7.48 31.15 2.66
CA ILE A 58 6.32 30.44 2.11
C ILE A 58 6.57 30.22 0.62
N GLY A 59 6.58 28.95 0.20
CA GLY A 59 6.92 28.54 -1.17
C GLY A 59 8.41 28.24 -1.41
N SER A 60 9.25 28.38 -0.38
CA SER A 60 10.67 28.00 -0.47
C SER A 60 10.86 26.48 -0.57
N LYS A 61 11.97 26.07 -1.19
CA LYS A 61 12.39 24.67 -1.29
C LYS A 61 12.46 23.97 0.09
N PRO A 62 13.11 24.52 1.14
CA PRO A 62 13.23 23.84 2.43
C PRO A 62 11.86 23.60 3.08
N LEU A 63 10.93 24.55 2.95
CA LEU A 63 9.57 24.39 3.46
C LEU A 63 8.80 23.29 2.72
N SER A 64 8.92 23.23 1.38
CA SER A 64 8.30 22.17 0.58
C SER A 64 8.84 20.78 0.96
N TYR A 65 10.15 20.65 1.15
CA TYR A 65 10.77 19.41 1.63
C TYR A 65 10.29 19.00 3.01
N LEU A 66 10.12 19.96 3.92
CA LEU A 66 9.63 19.71 5.27
C LEU A 66 8.16 19.26 5.25
N ILE A 67 7.31 19.90 4.44
CA ILE A 67 5.91 19.49 4.23
C ILE A 67 5.85 18.07 3.65
N ASN A 68 6.66 17.78 2.63
CA ASN A 68 6.74 16.45 2.03
C ASN A 68 7.16 15.39 3.04
N ALA A 69 8.15 15.68 3.89
CA ALA A 69 8.54 14.80 4.98
C ALA A 69 7.36 14.51 5.92
N VAL A 70 6.66 15.56 6.39
CA VAL A 70 5.50 15.44 7.28
C VAL A 70 4.39 14.58 6.66
N ILE A 71 4.02 14.84 5.40
CA ILE A 71 3.01 14.05 4.68
C ILE A 71 3.43 12.57 4.63
N THR A 72 4.70 12.31 4.34
CA THR A 72 5.23 10.94 4.23
C THR A 72 5.14 10.21 5.57
N PHE A 73 5.52 10.85 6.69
CA PHE A 73 5.42 10.25 8.03
C PHE A 73 3.97 10.02 8.48
N ILE A 74 3.05 10.92 8.15
CA ILE A 74 1.62 10.73 8.41
C ILE A 74 1.10 9.50 7.64
N CYS A 75 1.45 9.39 6.35
CA CYS A 75 1.05 8.26 5.51
C CYS A 75 1.60 6.93 6.04
N ILE A 76 2.88 6.90 6.43
CA ILE A 76 3.51 5.72 7.07
C ILE A 76 2.75 5.33 8.35
N THR A 77 2.45 6.31 9.20
CA THR A 77 1.74 6.06 10.46
C THR A 77 0.36 5.46 10.21
N ILE A 78 -0.37 5.95 9.21
CA ILE A 78 -1.67 5.40 8.79
C ILE A 78 -1.51 3.98 8.26
N LEU A 79 -0.54 3.72 7.40
CA LEU A 79 -0.28 2.38 6.85
C LEU A 79 0.03 1.37 7.97
N SER A 80 0.99 1.67 8.84
CA SER A 80 1.38 0.74 9.91
C SER A 80 0.32 0.59 10.99
N ARG A 81 -0.45 1.64 11.34
CA ARG A 81 -1.48 1.50 12.40
C ARG A 81 -2.83 1.02 11.91
N ILE A 82 -3.26 1.44 10.73
CA ILE A 82 -4.62 1.18 10.23
C ILE A 82 -4.62 0.02 9.25
N VAL A 83 -3.72 0.02 8.26
CA VAL A 83 -3.71 -1.02 7.22
C VAL A 83 -3.24 -2.35 7.81
N GLU A 84 -2.09 -2.39 8.48
CA GLU A 84 -1.59 -3.65 9.08
C GLU A 84 -2.57 -4.20 10.13
N ARG A 85 -3.13 -3.35 11.00
CA ARG A 85 -4.11 -3.77 12.01
C ARG A 85 -5.39 -4.32 11.39
N LYS A 86 -5.88 -3.70 10.31
CA LYS A 86 -7.09 -4.18 9.60
C LYS A 86 -6.83 -5.48 8.84
N ILE A 87 -5.65 -5.64 8.23
CA ILE A 87 -5.22 -6.88 7.60
C ILE A 87 -5.10 -8.00 8.65
N ALA A 88 -4.49 -7.72 9.81
CA ALA A 88 -4.39 -8.67 10.92
C ALA A 88 -5.77 -9.09 11.47
N ASN A 89 -6.72 -8.15 11.55
CA ASN A 89 -8.10 -8.42 11.98
C ASN A 89 -8.99 -9.05 10.88
N LYS A 90 -8.40 -9.61 9.81
CA LYS A 90 -9.09 -10.22 8.66
C LYS A 90 -10.05 -9.28 7.90
N SER A 91 -10.00 -7.98 8.18
CA SER A 91 -10.75 -6.93 7.48
C SER A 91 -10.01 -6.48 6.22
N PHE A 92 -9.64 -7.44 5.37
CA PHE A 92 -8.77 -7.26 4.21
C PHE A 92 -9.28 -6.22 3.21
N ARG A 93 -10.60 -6.15 2.98
CA ARG A 93 -11.21 -5.16 2.07
C ARG A 93 -10.94 -3.72 2.51
N VAL A 94 -11.14 -3.44 3.80
CA VAL A 94 -10.95 -2.10 4.35
C VAL A 94 -9.46 -1.77 4.47
N GLY A 95 -8.63 -2.76 4.81
CA GLY A 95 -7.17 -2.62 4.81
C GLY A 95 -6.61 -2.30 3.41
N GLY A 96 -7.03 -3.07 2.40
CA GLY A 96 -6.63 -2.86 1.00
C GLY A 96 -7.10 -1.51 0.45
N LEU A 97 -8.35 -1.10 0.72
CA LEU A 97 -8.86 0.21 0.29
C LEU A 97 -8.08 1.36 0.94
N ALA A 98 -7.80 1.26 2.24
CA ALA A 98 -6.97 2.25 2.93
C ALA A 98 -5.55 2.28 2.36
N ALA A 99 -4.96 1.13 2.01
CA ALA A 99 -3.66 1.07 1.35
C ALA A 99 -3.67 1.76 -0.02
N LEU A 100 -4.73 1.58 -0.82
CA LEU A 100 -4.89 2.25 -2.12
C LEU A 100 -4.98 3.77 -1.96
N ILE A 101 -5.80 4.25 -1.03
CA ILE A 101 -5.97 5.69 -0.80
C ILE A 101 -4.65 6.32 -0.35
N VAL A 102 -3.98 5.72 0.64
CA VAL A 102 -2.73 6.25 1.17
C VAL A 102 -1.59 6.11 0.15
N GLY A 103 -1.55 5.01 -0.60
CA GLY A 103 -0.61 4.82 -1.70
C GLY A 103 -0.76 5.88 -2.79
N ALA A 104 -2.00 6.29 -3.11
CA ALA A 104 -2.26 7.37 -4.08
C ALA A 104 -1.75 8.73 -3.58
N ILE A 105 -1.90 9.04 -2.29
CA ILE A 105 -1.32 10.26 -1.70
C ILE A 105 0.21 10.20 -1.77
N LEU A 106 0.78 9.04 -1.46
CA LEU A 106 2.22 8.81 -1.55
C LEU A 106 2.77 8.89 -2.97
N LEU A 107 1.97 8.80 -4.04
CA LEU A 107 2.49 8.98 -5.40
C LEU A 107 3.08 10.37 -5.64
N VAL A 108 2.52 11.39 -4.98
CA VAL A 108 2.94 12.79 -5.10
C VAL A 108 4.31 13.01 -4.45
N VAL A 109 4.59 12.31 -3.35
CA VAL A 109 5.75 12.59 -2.51
C VAL A 109 6.81 11.49 -2.60
N ALA A 110 6.41 10.23 -2.71
CA ALA A 110 7.29 9.07 -2.77
C ALA A 110 6.80 8.10 -3.85
N THR A 111 6.94 8.49 -5.13
CA THR A 111 6.29 7.84 -6.27
C THR A 111 6.51 6.32 -6.33
N VAL A 112 7.75 5.86 -6.16
CA VAL A 112 8.08 4.42 -6.19
C VAL A 112 7.39 3.67 -5.06
N SER A 113 7.41 4.24 -3.84
CA SER A 113 6.72 3.68 -2.69
C SER A 113 5.21 3.65 -2.90
N GLY A 114 4.61 4.76 -3.35
CA GLY A 114 3.17 4.87 -3.59
C GLY A 114 2.70 3.81 -4.60
N PHE A 115 3.46 3.62 -5.68
CA PHE A 115 3.16 2.61 -6.69
C PHE A 115 3.17 1.18 -6.11
N ILE A 116 4.22 0.83 -5.37
CA ILE A 116 4.34 -0.50 -4.73
C ILE A 116 3.18 -0.75 -3.76
N ILE A 117 2.81 0.25 -2.94
CA ILE A 117 1.70 0.15 -1.98
C ILE A 117 0.37 -0.02 -2.70
N ILE A 118 0.14 0.68 -3.82
CA ILE A 118 -1.07 0.54 -4.63
C ILE A 118 -1.18 -0.88 -5.18
N PHE A 119 -0.10 -1.42 -5.75
CA PHE A 119 -0.07 -2.80 -6.23
C PHE A 119 -0.33 -3.81 -5.11
N GLY A 120 0.27 -3.59 -3.94
CA GLY A 120 0.03 -4.42 -2.76
C GLY A 120 -1.44 -4.39 -2.31
N GLY A 121 -2.02 -3.19 -2.19
CA GLY A 121 -3.43 -2.97 -1.85
C GLY A 121 -4.38 -3.60 -2.86
N PHE A 122 -4.06 -3.50 -4.15
CA PHE A 122 -4.82 -4.12 -5.23
C PHE A 122 -4.82 -5.64 -5.12
N PHE A 123 -3.67 -6.29 -4.90
CA PHE A 123 -3.61 -7.74 -4.71
C PHE A 123 -4.40 -8.20 -3.48
N VAL A 124 -4.39 -7.43 -2.39
CA VAL A 124 -5.21 -7.74 -1.22
C VAL A 124 -6.71 -7.71 -1.55
N ILE A 125 -7.17 -6.71 -2.30
CA ILE A 125 -8.59 -6.61 -2.72
C ILE A 125 -8.94 -7.74 -3.69
N LEU A 126 -8.09 -7.99 -4.68
CA LEU A 126 -8.32 -9.03 -5.69
C LEU A 126 -8.40 -10.42 -5.03
N ALA A 127 -7.56 -10.69 -4.04
CA ALA A 127 -7.62 -11.93 -3.27
C ALA A 127 -8.91 -12.09 -2.47
N VAL A 128 -9.46 -11.00 -1.92
CA VAL A 128 -10.76 -11.01 -1.23
C VAL A 128 -11.87 -11.29 -2.21
N GLU A 129 -11.80 -10.72 -3.41
CA GLU A 129 -12.81 -10.93 -4.45
C GLU A 129 -12.76 -12.35 -5.01
N ILE A 130 -11.58 -12.97 -5.19
CA ILE A 130 -11.47 -14.39 -5.58
C ILE A 130 -12.10 -15.31 -4.51
N ARG A 131 -11.92 -14.99 -3.22
CA ARG A 131 -12.49 -15.79 -2.11
C ARG A 131 -13.99 -15.60 -1.93
N ARG A 132 -14.58 -14.54 -2.49
CA ARG A 132 -16.02 -14.41 -2.65
C ARG A 132 -16.36 -14.95 -4.03
N PRO A 133 -16.75 -16.23 -4.19
CA PRO A 133 -17.46 -16.60 -5.41
C PRO A 133 -18.66 -15.65 -5.47
N SER A 134 -18.69 -14.80 -6.48
CA SER A 134 -19.82 -13.93 -6.73
C SER A 134 -21.04 -14.84 -6.84
N ALA A 135 -22.11 -14.47 -6.13
CA ALA A 135 -23.44 -15.08 -6.21
C ALA A 135 -24.07 -14.97 -7.62
N SER A 136 -23.25 -14.79 -8.67
CA SER A 136 -23.62 -14.61 -10.07
C SER A 136 -23.36 -15.86 -10.92
N PHE A 137 -22.82 -16.94 -10.36
CA PHE A 137 -22.70 -18.25 -11.03
C PHE A 137 -23.80 -19.25 -10.66
N GLU A 138 -24.83 -18.82 -9.91
CA GLU A 138 -26.02 -19.64 -9.60
C GLU A 138 -27.21 -19.38 -10.54
N VAL A 139 -27.08 -18.50 -11.54
CA VAL A 139 -28.16 -18.22 -12.50
C VAL A 139 -27.70 -18.50 -13.93
N ALA A 140 -27.31 -19.74 -14.23
CA ALA A 140 -27.28 -20.30 -15.58
C ALA A 140 -26.89 -21.78 -15.55
N LEU A 141 -27.73 -22.63 -14.96
CA LEU A 141 -27.82 -24.06 -15.28
C LEU A 141 -29.21 -24.58 -14.94
#